data_AF-K0T018-F1
#
_entry.id   AF-K0T018-F1
#
_cell.length_a   1.000
_cell.length_b   1.000
_cell.length_c   1.000
_cell.angle_alpha   90.00
_cell.angle_beta   90.00
_cell.angle_gamma   90.00
#
_symmetry.space_group_name_H-M   'P 1'
#
loop_
_entity.id
_entity.type
_entity.pdbx_description
1 polymer ?
#
loop_
_entity_poly.entity_id
_entity_poly.type
_entity_poly.pdbx_seq_one_letter_code
_entity_poly.pdbx_strand_id
1 'polypeptide(L)'
;QPSAKIVPDECELEILIDMMEMDVALNHNLLGQWTRAAFHDAGTFNQITNEGGANGCLMNFPPMREEPENEHLNEPLKRLEAIKNDWHSHPDTCVNVSSADMIQFAMFFVVVRQSNLIEPLDDLDSPNVIAKRNLLKTGFPGPGLTR
;
A
#
# COMPACT_ATOMS: atom_id res chain seq x y z
N GLN A 1 19.17 -22.28 -15.90
CA GLN A 1 19.32 -21.62 -14.58
C GLN A 1 18.51 -20.34 -14.64
N PRO A 2 17.63 -20.04 -13.67
CA PRO A 2 16.99 -18.73 -13.65
C PRO A 2 18.09 -17.69 -13.41
N SER A 3 18.17 -16.69 -14.28
CA SER A 3 19.10 -15.57 -14.12
C SER A 3 18.86 -14.92 -12.76
N ALA A 4 19.93 -14.67 -12.00
CA ALA A 4 19.82 -13.90 -10.76
C ALA A 4 19.12 -12.57 -11.06
N LYS A 5 18.02 -12.28 -10.36
CA LYS A 5 17.34 -10.99 -10.45
C LYS A 5 18.38 -9.92 -10.08
N ILE A 6 18.66 -9.00 -11.00
CA ILE A 6 19.51 -7.84 -10.72
C ILE A 6 18.73 -7.00 -9.71
N VAL A 7 19.24 -6.89 -8.49
CA VAL A 7 18.66 -6.02 -7.47
C VAL A 7 19.23 -4.62 -7.73
N PRO A 8 18.40 -3.59 -7.95
CA PRO A 8 18.89 -2.24 -8.17
C PRO A 8 19.59 -1.69 -6.93
N ASP A 9 20.59 -0.83 -7.13
CA ASP A 9 21.38 -0.21 -6.04
C ASP A 9 20.53 0.75 -5.19
N GLU A 10 19.45 1.29 -5.76
CA GLU A 10 18.45 2.14 -5.09
C GLU A 10 17.03 1.61 -5.41
N CYS A 11 16.16 1.57 -4.39
CA CYS A 11 14.76 1.19 -4.58
C CYS A 11 13.91 2.45 -4.84
N GLU A 12 13.16 2.48 -5.94
CA GLU A 12 12.22 3.58 -6.21
C GLU A 12 10.90 3.35 -5.45
N LEU A 13 10.89 3.72 -4.16
CA LEU A 13 9.72 3.60 -3.27
C LEU A 13 8.49 4.40 -3.75
N GLU A 14 8.71 5.45 -4.53
CA GLU A 14 7.66 6.28 -5.11
C GLU A 14 6.70 5.47 -6.00
N ILE A 15 7.16 4.37 -6.60
CA ILE A 15 6.30 3.53 -7.44
C ILE A 15 5.15 2.93 -6.61
N LEU A 16 5.37 2.53 -5.36
CA LEU A 16 4.29 2.00 -4.51
C LEU A 16 3.30 3.11 -4.13
N ILE A 17 3.81 4.31 -3.85
CA ILE A 17 2.99 5.48 -3.53
C ILE A 17 2.09 5.81 -4.72
N ASP A 18 2.68 5.93 -5.92
CA ASP A 18 1.96 6.19 -7.17
C ASP A 18 0.88 5.11 -7.42
N MET A 19 1.23 3.82 -7.30
CA MET A 19 0.27 2.72 -7.44
C MET A 19 -0.90 2.84 -6.46
N MET A 20 -0.64 3.10 -5.18
CA MET A 20 -1.68 3.19 -4.15
C MET A 20 -2.58 4.41 -4.34
N GLU A 21 -2.03 5.58 -4.65
CA GLU A 21 -2.81 6.80 -4.89
C GLU A 21 -3.72 6.66 -6.12
N MET A 22 -3.18 6.11 -7.20
CA MET A 22 -3.93 5.76 -8.41
C MET A 22 -5.07 4.81 -8.11
N ASP A 23 -4.80 3.76 -7.33
CA ASP A 23 -5.79 2.75 -7.01
C ASP A 23 -6.94 3.29 -6.17
N VAL A 24 -6.62 4.07 -5.16
CA VAL A 24 -7.57 4.81 -4.33
C VAL A 24 -8.38 5.81 -5.16
N ALA A 25 -7.75 6.43 -6.16
CA ALA A 25 -8.39 7.36 -7.08
C ALA A 25 -9.31 6.70 -8.11
N LEU A 26 -9.01 5.50 -8.57
CA LEU A 26 -9.82 4.83 -9.58
C LEU A 26 -10.94 3.97 -8.97
N ASN A 27 -10.78 3.52 -7.73
CA ASN A 27 -11.69 2.57 -7.08
C ASN A 27 -12.42 3.18 -5.88
N HIS A 28 -13.15 4.29 -6.11
CA HIS A 28 -13.86 5.01 -5.05
C HIS A 28 -14.89 4.15 -4.31
N ASN A 29 -15.47 3.16 -5.00
CA ASN A 29 -16.43 2.22 -4.44
C ASN A 29 -15.81 1.31 -3.36
N LEU A 30 -14.48 1.16 -3.34
CA LEU A 30 -13.77 0.30 -2.39
C LEU A 30 -13.27 1.04 -1.16
N LEU A 31 -13.27 2.38 -1.13
CA LEU A 31 -12.68 3.18 -0.06
C LEU A 31 -13.21 2.79 1.33
N GLY A 32 -14.53 2.74 1.47
CA GLY A 32 -15.16 2.36 2.74
C GLY A 32 -14.84 0.92 3.15
N GLN A 33 -14.59 0.03 2.19
CA GLN A 33 -14.24 -1.36 2.47
C GLN A 33 -12.77 -1.53 2.84
N TRP A 34 -11.85 -0.78 2.22
CA TRP A 34 -10.44 -0.72 2.65
C TRP A 34 -10.30 -0.12 4.04
N THR A 35 -11.02 0.98 4.33
CA THR A 35 -11.10 1.55 5.67
C THR A 35 -11.62 0.54 6.67
N ARG A 36 -12.71 -0.17 6.34
CA ARG A 36 -13.26 -1.23 7.21
C ARG A 36 -12.25 -2.35 7.45
N ALA A 37 -11.63 -2.86 6.40
CA ALA A 37 -10.64 -3.93 6.51
C ALA A 37 -9.47 -3.53 7.43
N ALA A 38 -8.91 -2.34 7.24
CA ALA A 38 -7.81 -1.85 8.06
C ALA A 38 -8.21 -1.62 9.52
N PHE A 39 -9.40 -1.05 9.75
CA PHE A 39 -9.92 -0.83 11.09
C PHE A 39 -10.19 -2.14 11.82
N HIS A 40 -10.80 -3.12 11.16
CA HIS A 40 -11.09 -4.42 11.74
C HIS A 40 -9.81 -5.22 12.01
N ASP A 41 -8.82 -5.17 11.09
CA ASP A 41 -7.50 -5.81 11.27
C ASP A 41 -6.78 -5.25 12.50
N ALA A 42 -6.57 -3.92 12.54
CA ALA A 42 -5.89 -3.24 13.65
C ALA A 42 -6.68 -3.29 14.96
N GLY A 43 -8.02 -3.28 14.89
CA GLY A 43 -8.93 -3.20 16.03
C GLY A 43 -8.98 -4.46 16.89
N THR A 44 -8.41 -5.58 16.44
CA THR A 44 -8.32 -6.82 17.23
C THR A 44 -7.28 -6.76 18.35
N PHE A 45 -6.44 -5.72 18.40
CA PHE A 45 -5.36 -5.64 19.38
C PHE A 45 -5.90 -5.58 20.82
N ASN A 46 -5.48 -6.54 21.64
CA ASN A 46 -5.81 -6.62 23.04
C ASN A 46 -4.64 -6.13 23.90
N GLN A 47 -4.82 -5.02 24.61
CA GLN A 47 -3.78 -4.42 25.44
C GLN A 47 -3.40 -5.24 26.69
N ILE A 48 -4.27 -6.15 27.14
CA ILE A 48 -4.01 -7.00 28.30
C ILE A 48 -3.16 -8.22 27.90
N THR A 49 -3.50 -8.86 26.77
CA THR A 49 -2.81 -10.07 26.30
C THR A 49 -1.70 -9.80 25.28
N ASN A 50 -1.64 -8.59 24.71
CA ASN A 50 -0.77 -8.20 23.59
C ASN A 50 -0.97 -9.03 22.32
N GLU A 51 -2.14 -9.62 22.15
CA GLU A 51 -2.52 -10.40 20.97
C GLU A 51 -3.35 -9.58 19.99
N GLY A 52 -3.44 -10.05 18.74
CA GLY A 52 -4.17 -9.37 17.67
C GLY A 52 -3.44 -8.14 17.13
N GLY A 53 -4.21 -7.26 16.49
CA GLY A 53 -3.72 -6.11 15.74
C GLY A 53 -3.44 -6.43 14.27
N ALA A 54 -3.00 -5.42 13.53
CA ALA A 54 -2.82 -5.51 12.08
C ALA A 54 -1.61 -6.35 11.64
N ASN A 55 -0.70 -6.67 12.57
CA ASN A 55 0.50 -7.42 12.24
C ASN A 55 0.13 -8.85 11.84
N GLY A 56 0.71 -9.34 10.75
CA GLY A 56 0.40 -10.66 10.19
C GLY A 56 -0.79 -10.70 9.22
N CYS A 57 -1.54 -9.61 9.05
CA CYS A 57 -2.63 -9.48 8.07
C CYS A 57 -3.69 -10.58 8.24
N LEU A 58 -4.18 -10.74 9.47
CA LEU A 58 -5.13 -11.80 9.82
C LEU A 58 -6.44 -11.66 9.05
N MET A 59 -6.76 -10.46 8.56
CA MET A 59 -7.86 -10.22 7.63
C MET A 59 -7.81 -11.09 6.36
N ASN A 60 -6.68 -11.69 5.99
CA ASN A 60 -6.59 -12.64 4.86
C ASN A 60 -6.93 -14.10 5.23
N PHE A 61 -7.09 -14.43 6.51
CA PHE A 61 -7.16 -15.81 6.99
C PHE A 61 -8.34 -16.05 7.95
N PRO A 62 -8.95 -17.25 7.93
CA PRO A 62 -9.88 -17.66 8.97
C PRO A 62 -9.21 -17.74 10.36
N PRO A 63 -9.96 -17.54 11.46
CA PRO A 63 -11.41 -17.27 11.50
C PRO A 63 -11.75 -15.82 11.15
N MET A 64 -10.81 -14.88 11.33
CA MET A 64 -11.07 -13.44 11.21
C MET A 64 -11.69 -13.05 9.86
N ARG A 65 -11.14 -13.55 8.75
CA ARG A 65 -11.66 -13.29 7.40
C ARG A 65 -13.13 -13.70 7.24
N GLU A 66 -13.58 -14.73 7.96
CA GLU A 66 -14.89 -15.36 7.81
C GLU A 66 -15.95 -14.82 8.78
N GLU A 67 -15.57 -13.91 9.69
CA GLU A 67 -16.53 -13.25 10.58
C GLU A 67 -17.58 -12.47 9.76
N PRO A 68 -18.88 -12.51 10.14
CA PRO A 68 -19.96 -11.85 9.39
C PRO A 68 -19.73 -10.34 9.18
N GLU A 69 -19.06 -9.68 10.12
CA GLU A 69 -18.71 -8.25 10.02
C GLU A 69 -17.65 -7.95 8.94
N ASN A 70 -16.90 -8.97 8.51
CA ASN A 70 -15.87 -8.92 7.47
C ASN A 70 -16.40 -9.38 6.10
N GLU A 71 -17.71 -9.54 5.95
CA GLU A 71 -18.34 -9.79 4.65
C GLU A 71 -18.01 -8.68 3.64
N HIS A 72 -18.06 -9.02 2.35
CA HIS A 72 -17.76 -8.12 1.22
C HIS A 72 -16.32 -7.55 1.15
N LEU A 73 -15.36 -8.10 1.89
CA LEU A 73 -13.96 -7.67 1.82
C LEU A 73 -13.11 -8.44 0.77
N ASN A 74 -13.69 -9.35 -0.03
CA ASN A 74 -12.92 -10.16 -0.98
C ASN A 74 -12.31 -9.31 -2.10
N GLU A 75 -13.12 -8.45 -2.70
CA GLU A 75 -12.69 -7.55 -3.77
C GLU A 75 -11.59 -6.57 -3.32
N PRO A 76 -11.76 -5.80 -2.23
CA PRO A 76 -10.73 -4.86 -1.78
C PRO A 76 -9.41 -5.54 -1.38
N LEU A 77 -9.46 -6.71 -0.72
CA LEU A 77 -8.25 -7.45 -0.35
C LEU A 77 -7.51 -8.00 -1.57
N LYS A 78 -8.24 -8.57 -2.54
CA LYS A 78 -7.65 -9.04 -3.81
C LYS A 78 -7.01 -7.89 -4.59
N ARG A 79 -7.59 -6.69 -4.54
CA ARG A 79 -7.01 -5.53 -5.20
C ARG A 79 -5.68 -5.12 -4.57
N LEU A 80 -5.58 -5.10 -3.24
CA LEU A 80 -4.32 -4.84 -2.54
C LEU A 80 -3.26 -5.92 -2.80
N GLU A 81 -3.68 -7.18 -2.91
CA GLU A 81 -2.79 -8.27 -3.31
C GLU A 81 -2.25 -8.09 -4.73
N ALA A 82 -3.08 -7.63 -5.68
CA ALA A 82 -2.64 -7.32 -7.03
C ALA A 82 -1.59 -6.19 -7.05
N ILE A 83 -1.83 -5.07 -6.34
CA ILE A 83 -0.87 -3.96 -6.23
C ILE A 83 0.45 -4.44 -5.65
N LYS A 84 0.40 -5.25 -4.58
CA LYS A 84 1.59 -5.86 -3.97
C LYS A 84 2.39 -6.69 -4.97
N ASN A 85 1.70 -7.52 -5.76
CA ASN A 85 2.34 -8.38 -6.75
C ASN A 85 2.96 -7.57 -7.90
N ASP A 86 2.29 -6.51 -8.33
CA ASP A 86 2.81 -5.58 -9.35
C ASP A 86 4.06 -4.86 -8.83
N TRP A 87 4.02 -4.36 -7.59
CA TRP A 87 5.17 -3.78 -6.90
C TRP A 87 6.34 -4.77 -6.81
N HIS A 88 6.13 -6.02 -6.38
CA HIS A 88 7.20 -7.04 -6.29
C HIS A 88 7.75 -7.50 -7.65
N SER A 89 6.98 -7.31 -8.71
CA SER A 89 7.35 -7.69 -10.08
C SER A 89 8.10 -6.58 -10.82
N HIS A 90 7.99 -5.34 -10.37
CA HIS A 90 8.60 -4.18 -11.01
C HIS A 90 10.15 -4.26 -10.95
N PRO A 91 10.88 -3.91 -12.03
CA PRO A 91 12.34 -4.02 -12.08
C PRO A 91 13.08 -3.07 -11.13
N ASP A 92 12.53 -1.88 -10.88
CA ASP A 92 13.16 -0.83 -10.06
C ASP A 92 12.80 -0.90 -8.56
N THR A 93 12.17 -2.00 -8.14
CA THR A 93 11.76 -2.20 -6.75
C THR A 93 12.60 -3.31 -6.10
N CYS A 94 13.01 -3.06 -4.86
CA CYS A 94 13.85 -4.01 -4.12
C CYS A 94 13.45 -4.21 -2.65
N VAL A 95 12.34 -3.60 -2.20
CA VAL A 95 11.79 -3.80 -0.85
C VAL A 95 10.57 -4.69 -0.91
N ASN A 96 10.54 -5.73 -0.07
CA ASN A 96 9.34 -6.54 0.11
C ASN A 96 8.37 -5.83 1.05
N VAL A 97 7.22 -5.39 0.52
CA VAL A 97 6.06 -4.97 1.33
C VAL A 97 5.22 -6.16 1.78
N SER A 98 4.76 -6.16 3.03
CA SER A 98 3.89 -7.21 3.58
C SER A 98 2.42 -6.96 3.24
N SER A 99 1.57 -8.00 3.26
CA SER A 99 0.13 -7.79 3.09
C SER A 99 -0.49 -6.97 4.23
N ALA A 100 0.10 -7.02 5.43
CA ALA A 100 -0.33 -6.22 6.58
C ALA A 100 -0.14 -4.73 6.26
N ASP A 101 1.05 -4.36 5.77
CA ASP A 101 1.34 -2.99 5.38
C ASP A 101 0.41 -2.50 4.27
N MET A 102 0.12 -3.35 3.27
CA MET A 102 -0.79 -2.97 2.18
C MET A 102 -2.17 -2.55 2.66
N ILE A 103 -2.75 -3.27 3.64
CA ILE A 103 -4.05 -2.90 4.22
C ILE A 103 -3.96 -1.56 4.95
N GLN A 104 -2.89 -1.33 5.73
CA GLN A 104 -2.72 -0.10 6.49
C GLN A 104 -2.39 1.11 5.59
N PHE A 105 -1.62 0.89 4.52
CA PHE A 105 -1.37 1.87 3.47
C PHE A 105 -2.65 2.24 2.74
N ALA A 106 -3.53 1.28 2.45
CA ALA A 106 -4.82 1.57 1.83
C ALA A 106 -5.60 2.59 2.68
N MET A 107 -5.70 2.37 3.98
CA MET A 107 -6.34 3.32 4.89
C MET A 107 -5.64 4.68 4.93
N PHE A 108 -4.29 4.70 5.00
CA PHE A 108 -3.52 5.93 4.93
C PHE A 108 -3.89 6.72 3.67
N PHE A 109 -3.76 6.13 2.48
CA PHE A 109 -4.05 6.79 1.21
C PHE A 109 -5.51 7.16 1.05
N VAL A 110 -6.46 6.36 1.54
CA VAL A 110 -7.90 6.73 1.58
C VAL A 110 -8.11 8.02 2.36
N VAL A 111 -7.43 8.20 3.50
CA VAL A 111 -7.59 9.37 4.39
C VAL A 111 -6.80 10.58 3.91
N VAL A 112 -5.57 10.38 3.42
CA VAL A 112 -4.71 11.49 2.96
C VAL A 112 -5.01 11.92 1.53
N ARG A 113 -5.88 11.19 0.82
CA ARG A 113 -6.29 11.52 -0.54
C ARG A 113 -6.73 12.98 -0.63
N GLN A 114 -5.92 13.80 -1.29
CA GLN A 114 -6.37 15.10 -1.78
C GLN A 114 -7.08 14.88 -3.10
N SER A 115 -8.40 15.11 -3.12
CA SER A 115 -9.29 14.86 -4.27
C SER A 115 -8.96 15.64 -5.55
N ASN A 116 -7.90 16.46 -5.56
CA ASN A 116 -7.62 17.44 -6.62
C ASN A 116 -6.27 17.23 -7.34
N LEU A 117 -5.54 16.13 -7.11
CA LEU A 117 -4.20 15.89 -7.69
C LEU A 117 -4.01 14.45 -8.22
N ILE A 118 -5.01 13.89 -8.90
CA ILE A 118 -4.90 12.55 -9.49
C ILE A 118 -4.47 12.73 -10.95
N GLU A 119 -3.21 12.44 -11.23
CA GLU A 119 -2.73 12.29 -12.60
C GLU A 119 -2.62 10.81 -12.97
N PRO A 120 -3.00 10.40 -14.20
CA PRO A 120 -2.93 9.00 -14.64
C PRO A 120 -1.48 8.47 -14.75
N LEU A 121 -1.25 7.17 -14.46
CA LEU A 121 0.03 6.43 -14.65
C LEU A 121 0.46 6.32 -16.13
N ASP A 122 -0.41 6.70 -17.05
CA ASP A 122 -0.24 6.55 -18.50
C ASP A 122 0.99 7.32 -19.02
N ASP A 123 1.45 8.32 -18.26
CA ASP A 123 2.60 9.15 -18.56
C ASP A 123 3.48 9.33 -17.31
N LEU A 124 4.26 8.30 -16.96
CA LEU A 124 5.24 8.37 -15.86
C LEU A 124 6.31 9.45 -16.07
N ASP A 125 6.44 9.99 -17.29
CA ASP A 125 7.35 11.06 -17.66
C ASP A 125 6.64 12.44 -17.71
N SER A 126 5.36 12.52 -17.28
CA SER A 126 4.65 13.79 -17.21
C SER A 126 5.44 14.77 -16.33
N PRO A 127 5.53 16.07 -16.71
CA PRO A 127 6.21 17.08 -15.91
C PRO A 127 5.69 17.16 -14.47
N ASN A 128 4.41 16.84 -14.25
CA ASN A 128 3.75 16.90 -12.95
C ASN A 128 4.04 15.64 -12.11
N VAL A 129 4.13 14.46 -12.72
CA VAL A 129 4.62 13.23 -12.06
C VAL A 129 6.09 13.39 -11.66
N ILE A 130 6.93 13.92 -12.56
CA ILE A 130 8.32 14.25 -12.27
C ILE A 130 8.40 15.30 -11.14
N ALA A 131 7.57 16.34 -11.17
CA ALA A 131 7.54 17.35 -10.12
C ALA A 131 7.09 16.78 -8.78
N LYS A 132 6.10 15.88 -8.76
CA LYS A 132 5.63 15.19 -7.56
C LYS A 132 6.72 14.28 -6.98
N ARG A 133 7.41 13.49 -7.81
CA ARG A 133 8.58 12.70 -7.41
C ARG A 133 9.69 13.56 -6.83
N ASN A 134 10.00 14.69 -7.47
CA ASN A 134 11.00 15.63 -6.97
C ASN A 134 10.57 16.30 -5.65
N LEU A 135 9.29 16.62 -5.49
CA LEU A 135 8.74 17.19 -4.26
C LEU A 135 8.80 16.17 -3.11
N LEU A 136 8.51 14.89 -3.34
CA LEU A 136 8.57 13.86 -2.31
C LEU A 136 10.02 13.52 -1.92
N LYS A 137 10.94 13.45 -2.90
CA LYS A 137 12.39 13.29 -2.68
C LYS A 137 13.01 14.45 -1.88
N THR A 138 12.44 15.66 -1.95
CA THR A 138 12.97 16.86 -1.27
C THR A 138 12.15 17.34 -0.08
N GLY A 139 10.88 16.93 0.02
CA GLY A 139 9.88 17.42 0.97
C GLY A 139 9.91 16.73 2.33
N PHE A 140 10.52 15.54 2.41
CA PHE A 140 10.87 14.89 3.67
C PHE A 140 12.40 14.86 3.78
N PRO A 141 13.04 15.88 4.40
CA PRO A 141 14.44 15.75 4.75
C PRO A 141 14.53 14.62 5.78
N GLY A 142 14.89 13.42 5.33
CA GLY A 142 15.21 12.32 6.22
C GLY A 142 16.26 12.80 7.23
N PRO A 143 16.20 12.38 8.50
CA PRO A 143 17.29 12.67 9.43
C PRO A 143 18.54 12.10 8.77
N GLY A 144 19.50 12.97 8.46
CA GLY A 144 20.71 12.61 7.73
C GLY A 144 21.41 11.45 8.42
N LEU A 145 21.21 10.24 7.91
CA LEU A 145 22.00 9.08 8.24
C LEU A 145 23.27 9.20 7.43
N THR A 146 24.26 9.87 8.01
CA THR A 146 25.66 9.69 7.64
C THR A 146 25.98 8.20 7.71
N ARG A 147 26.52 7.71 6.59
CA ARG A 147 27.02 6.36 6.35
C ARG A 147 27.93 5.83 7.45
#